data_AF-A0A4R4L6G8-F1
#
_entry.id   AF-A0A4R4L6G8-F1
#
_cell.length_a   1.000
_cell.length_b   1.000
_cell.length_c   1.000
_cell.angle_alpha   90.00
_cell.angle_beta   90.00
_cell.angle_gamma   90.00
#
_symmetry.space_group_name_H-M   'P 1'
#
loop_
_entity.id
_entity.type
_entity.pdbx_description
1 polymer ?
#
loop_
_entity_poly.entity_id
_entity_poly.type
_entity_poly.pdbx_seq_one_letter_code
_entity_poly.pdbx_strand_id
1 'polypeptide(L)'
;MSERPPWRAAPVTVLLTPDGRISGWSEGAARLFGRGAAEAVGAPLTDLLAGLPGGADGARALMAALERAAEGRPWCGVLPLPGDAEAGEGMSAACEPMTVADGGAAVALTLSPPWAGGLELLSEAGRRIGSTLELHPTAREIVEVAVPRFADAGAIYVLERLLADDDRPAPGEKADRSGDGAADDDRPAVVRRLAVAFAEDDPRGWAREFPVNEVIVYPPTTPYARCLATGRMVEFGGDTVQKTLAHRTGRLVEGLLDHVSLLAVPLVARGRALGFAVFSRKRGRPPFAAADTALAAELAARAATCIDNACRYRHEHRTATALTSSLVPAAITAPPGLEIAHRYLPARSGVGGDWYDVVPLSGGRIAVVIGDSVGHGVTAAAAMGQLRVAAHTLASCEFGPAEVLERLDAIAQDLHAAQFATCLCLVCDPATRRCEVACAGHPPPLLALPGGTVRHFAAPHGLPLGVSDRAHPPAYDQVTDTIPAGATLALYTDGLVESRRRNVDEGIARLASALAASQDGTPEETADGVLALLSDQRGRDDIALLLIRPA
;
A
#
# COMPACT_ATOMS: atom_id res chain seq x y z
N MET A 1 -39.25 41.10 0.75
CA MET A 1 -38.73 40.68 2.07
C MET A 1 -39.42 39.38 2.42
N SER A 2 -38.77 38.25 2.14
CA SER A 2 -39.25 36.93 2.55
C SER A 2 -38.54 36.60 3.86
N GLU A 3 -39.28 36.39 4.95
CA GLU A 3 -38.72 36.04 6.25
C GLU A 3 -37.94 34.71 6.13
N ARG A 4 -36.67 34.74 6.53
CA ARG A 4 -35.81 33.55 6.59
C ARG A 4 -36.29 32.64 7.73
N PRO A 5 -36.33 31.30 7.56
CA PRO A 5 -36.80 30.41 8.61
C PRO A 5 -35.92 30.51 9.88
N PRO A 6 -36.53 30.55 11.08
CA PRO A 6 -35.92 31.05 12.32
C PRO A 6 -34.96 30.08 13.05
N TRP A 7 -34.54 28.96 12.46
CA TRP A 7 -33.63 28.00 13.12
C TRP A 7 -32.13 28.27 12.90
N ARG A 8 -31.75 29.20 12.02
CA ARG A 8 -30.34 29.57 11.79
C ARG A 8 -29.63 30.25 12.98
N ALA A 9 -30.30 30.44 14.11
CA ALA A 9 -29.79 31.24 15.23
C ALA A 9 -29.36 30.42 16.47
N ALA A 10 -29.69 29.13 16.60
CA ALA A 10 -29.32 28.33 17.78
C ALA A 10 -29.07 26.86 17.45
N PRO A 11 -28.00 26.21 17.98
CA PRO A 11 -27.74 24.80 17.78
C PRO A 11 -28.83 23.91 18.40
N VAL A 12 -29.21 22.85 17.69
CA VAL A 12 -30.09 21.81 18.22
C VAL A 12 -29.24 20.83 19.02
N THR A 13 -29.34 20.90 20.35
CA THR A 13 -28.58 20.06 21.26
C THR A 13 -29.54 19.44 22.27
N VAL A 14 -29.45 18.13 22.42
CA VAL A 14 -30.24 17.33 23.37
C VAL A 14 -29.26 16.59 24.26
N LEU A 15 -29.40 16.75 25.57
CA LEU A 15 -28.64 15.96 26.55
C LEU A 15 -29.45 14.72 26.90
N LEU A 16 -28.79 13.58 26.82
CA LEU A 16 -29.38 12.27 27.04
C LEU A 16 -28.65 11.55 28.17
N THR A 17 -29.44 10.83 28.96
CA THR A 17 -28.95 9.80 29.86
C THR A 17 -28.54 8.54 29.06
N PRO A 18 -27.73 7.63 29.62
CA PRO A 18 -27.30 6.41 28.92
C PRO A 18 -28.47 5.50 28.50
N ASP A 19 -29.61 5.59 29.17
CA ASP A 19 -30.86 4.89 28.84
C ASP A 19 -31.73 5.64 27.81
N GLY A 20 -31.21 6.73 27.21
CA GLY A 20 -31.86 7.44 26.12
C GLY A 20 -32.97 8.43 26.55
N ARG A 21 -33.06 8.77 27.83
CA ARG A 21 -33.98 9.80 28.34
C ARG A 21 -33.37 11.18 28.29
N ILE A 22 -34.20 12.17 27.97
CA ILE A 22 -33.80 13.57 27.84
C ILE A 22 -33.54 14.17 29.22
N SER A 23 -32.31 14.59 29.48
CA SER A 23 -31.90 15.31 30.70
C SER A 23 -31.71 16.81 30.47
N GLY A 24 -31.58 17.24 29.21
CA GLY A 24 -31.44 18.64 28.86
C GLY A 24 -31.86 18.92 27.42
N TRP A 25 -32.35 20.13 27.19
CA TRP A 25 -33.10 20.47 25.98
C TRP A 25 -32.77 21.90 25.53
N SER A 26 -32.15 22.06 24.36
CA SER A 26 -31.85 23.39 23.82
C SER A 26 -33.08 24.07 23.25
N GLU A 27 -33.03 25.40 23.11
CA GLU A 27 -34.06 26.18 22.44
C GLU A 27 -34.18 25.81 20.94
N GLY A 28 -33.11 25.32 20.33
CA GLY A 28 -33.12 24.74 18.99
C GLY A 28 -33.90 23.43 18.94
N ALA A 29 -33.72 22.55 19.94
CA ALA A 29 -34.50 21.31 20.06
C ALA A 29 -35.98 21.59 20.27
N ALA A 30 -36.33 22.60 21.08
CA ALA A 30 -37.72 22.97 21.30
C ALA A 30 -38.44 23.42 20.02
N ARG A 31 -37.72 24.13 19.14
CA ARG A 31 -38.22 24.55 17.83
C ARG A 31 -38.33 23.38 16.85
N LEU A 32 -37.33 22.49 16.80
CA LEU A 32 -37.32 21.35 15.87
C LEU A 32 -38.43 20.34 16.16
N PHE A 33 -38.62 19.98 17.43
CA PHE A 33 -39.61 18.97 17.83
C PHE A 33 -40.97 19.57 18.23
N GLY A 34 -41.11 20.89 18.20
CA GLY A 34 -42.34 21.60 18.57
C GLY A 34 -42.74 21.44 20.04
N ARG A 35 -41.80 21.11 20.94
CA ARG A 35 -42.04 20.85 22.37
C ARG A 35 -41.05 21.59 23.27
N GLY A 36 -41.57 22.26 24.30
CA GLY A 36 -40.74 22.98 25.26
C GLY A 36 -39.94 22.03 26.18
N ALA A 37 -38.89 22.56 26.83
CA ALA A 37 -38.05 21.78 27.74
C ALA A 37 -38.87 21.11 28.88
N ALA A 38 -39.90 21.79 29.40
CA ALA A 38 -40.76 21.26 30.46
C ALA A 38 -41.57 20.02 30.06
N GLU A 39 -41.81 19.82 28.76
CA GLU A 39 -42.55 18.68 28.21
C GLU A 39 -41.63 17.57 27.70
N ALA A 40 -40.40 17.91 27.33
CA ALA A 40 -39.44 16.99 26.73
C ALA A 40 -38.52 16.33 27.77
N VAL A 41 -38.12 17.04 28.83
CA VAL A 41 -37.22 16.52 29.86
C VAL A 41 -37.89 15.39 30.64
N GLY A 42 -37.19 14.26 30.78
CA GLY A 42 -37.66 13.03 31.42
C GLY A 42 -38.30 12.01 30.47
N ALA A 43 -38.68 12.43 29.27
CA ALA A 43 -39.21 11.54 28.23
C ALA A 43 -38.07 10.82 27.46
N PRO A 44 -38.31 9.62 26.93
CA PRO A 44 -37.39 8.96 26.01
C PRO A 44 -37.38 9.68 24.66
N LEU A 45 -36.19 9.96 24.13
CA LEU A 45 -36.07 10.69 22.86
C LEU A 45 -36.66 9.89 21.68
N THR A 46 -36.67 8.56 21.76
CA THR A 46 -37.28 7.67 20.76
C THR A 46 -38.76 7.94 20.53
N ASP A 47 -39.51 8.30 21.57
CA ASP A 47 -40.95 8.59 21.46
C ASP A 47 -41.21 9.89 20.72
N LEU A 48 -40.30 10.87 20.88
CA LEU A 48 -40.35 12.13 20.14
C LEU A 48 -39.97 11.93 18.67
N LEU A 49 -39.02 11.04 18.38
CA LEU A 49 -38.62 10.71 17.01
C LEU A 49 -39.68 9.90 16.29
N ALA A 50 -40.37 8.97 16.97
CA ALA A 50 -41.44 8.16 16.40
C ALA A 50 -42.64 8.99 15.90
N GLY A 51 -42.82 10.21 16.43
CA GLY A 51 -43.82 11.17 15.98
C GLY A 51 -43.47 11.91 14.67
N LEU A 52 -42.25 11.74 14.15
CA LEU A 52 -41.78 12.36 12.91
C LEU A 52 -41.79 11.37 11.73
N PRO A 53 -42.02 11.83 10.49
CA PRO A 53 -41.84 10.98 9.29
C PRO A 53 -40.40 10.47 9.17
N GLY A 54 -40.21 9.15 8.98
CA GLY A 54 -38.89 8.49 9.05
C GLY A 54 -38.44 8.09 10.47
N GLY A 55 -39.26 8.40 11.48
CA GLY A 55 -38.95 8.26 12.91
C GLY A 55 -38.59 6.87 13.40
N ALA A 56 -39.13 5.80 12.81
CA ALA A 56 -38.83 4.43 13.22
C ALA A 56 -37.40 4.00 12.86
N ASP A 57 -36.90 4.41 11.69
CA ASP A 57 -35.52 4.17 11.27
C ASP A 57 -34.55 5.09 12.02
N GLY A 58 -34.93 6.35 12.23
CA GLY A 58 -34.17 7.31 13.03
C GLY A 58 -34.01 6.88 14.49
N ALA A 59 -35.07 6.35 15.12
CA ALA A 59 -35.02 5.83 16.48
C ALA A 59 -34.07 4.64 16.60
N ARG A 60 -34.11 3.69 15.65
CA ARG A 60 -33.17 2.54 15.63
C ARG A 60 -31.72 2.97 15.47
N ALA A 61 -31.43 3.84 14.49
CA ALA A 61 -30.09 4.33 14.24
C ALA A 61 -29.53 5.13 15.43
N LEU A 62 -30.37 5.93 16.09
CA LEU A 62 -29.99 6.67 17.28
C LEU A 62 -29.72 5.76 18.48
N MET A 63 -30.51 4.70 18.70
CA MET A 63 -30.25 3.79 19.82
C MET A 63 -28.89 3.09 19.67
N ALA A 64 -28.55 2.62 18.47
CA ALA A 64 -27.23 2.07 18.19
C ALA A 64 -26.09 3.10 18.38
N ALA A 65 -26.35 4.37 18.09
CA ALA A 65 -25.41 5.47 18.33
C ALA A 65 -25.21 5.74 19.84
N LEU A 66 -26.30 5.74 20.61
CA LEU A 66 -26.29 5.97 22.05
C LEU A 66 -25.59 4.85 22.80
N GLU A 67 -25.78 3.59 22.40
CA GLU A 67 -25.04 2.44 22.97
C GLU A 67 -23.53 2.62 22.80
N ARG A 68 -23.08 3.05 21.60
CA ARG A 68 -21.66 3.32 21.34
C ARG A 68 -21.13 4.48 22.16
N ALA A 69 -21.91 5.56 22.28
CA ALA A 69 -21.57 6.72 23.10
C ALA A 69 -21.53 6.38 24.59
N ALA A 70 -22.44 5.54 25.10
CA ALA A 70 -22.42 5.08 26.49
C ALA A 70 -21.15 4.28 26.83
N GLU A 71 -20.55 3.59 25.85
CA GLU A 71 -19.22 2.95 25.98
C GLU A 71 -18.04 3.94 25.86
N GLY A 72 -18.30 5.25 25.87
CA GLY A 72 -17.27 6.28 25.74
C GLY A 72 -16.77 6.52 24.31
N ARG A 73 -17.45 5.97 23.30
CA ARG A 73 -17.06 6.13 21.89
C ARG A 73 -18.00 7.13 21.19
N PRO A 74 -17.50 8.30 20.73
CA PRO A 74 -18.34 9.23 19.99
C PRO A 74 -18.88 8.58 18.71
N TRP A 75 -20.07 9.01 18.29
CA TRP A 75 -20.70 8.53 17.06
C TRP A 75 -21.20 9.72 16.24
N CYS A 76 -21.15 9.60 14.92
CA CYS A 76 -21.77 10.55 14.01
C CYS A 76 -22.46 9.81 12.86
N GLY A 77 -23.58 10.33 12.38
CA GLY A 77 -24.32 9.75 11.26
C GLY A 77 -25.46 10.64 10.78
N VAL A 78 -26.19 10.19 9.76
CA VAL A 78 -27.40 10.87 9.28
C VAL A 78 -28.61 10.13 9.81
N LEU A 79 -29.48 10.85 10.53
CA LEU A 79 -30.77 10.35 10.97
C LEU A 79 -31.82 10.77 9.93
N PRO A 80 -32.71 9.86 9.50
CA PRO A 80 -33.83 10.17 8.59
C PRO A 80 -34.92 10.93 9.35
N LEU A 81 -34.58 12.14 9.80
CA LEU A 81 -35.48 13.09 10.44
C LEU A 81 -35.82 14.18 9.43
N PRO A 82 -37.06 14.68 9.42
CA PRO A 82 -37.45 15.73 8.50
C PRO A 82 -36.63 17.00 8.77
N GLY A 83 -35.78 17.36 7.83
CA GLY A 83 -35.28 18.73 7.67
C GLY A 83 -36.26 19.56 6.84
N ASP A 84 -36.29 20.88 7.05
CA ASP A 84 -37.07 21.82 6.23
C ASP A 84 -36.50 21.90 4.81
N ALA A 85 -37.03 21.09 3.87
CA ALA A 85 -37.19 21.39 2.45
C ALA A 85 -37.84 20.18 1.75
N GLU A 86 -38.50 20.42 0.62
CA GLU A 86 -39.24 19.53 -0.28
C GLU A 86 -38.51 18.25 -0.79
N ALA A 87 -37.43 17.79 -0.16
CA ALA A 87 -36.50 16.78 -0.69
C ALA A 87 -36.24 15.53 0.20
N GLY A 88 -36.88 15.38 1.38
CA GLY A 88 -36.71 14.16 2.18
C GLY A 88 -35.27 13.92 2.69
N GLU A 89 -34.49 14.98 2.88
CA GLU A 89 -33.10 14.92 3.35
C GLU A 89 -33.04 14.75 4.89
N GLY A 90 -32.30 13.75 5.37
CA GLY A 90 -32.10 13.48 6.80
C GLY A 90 -31.19 14.48 7.51
N MET A 91 -31.26 14.55 8.83
CA MET A 91 -30.44 15.44 9.69
C MET A 91 -29.11 14.79 10.07
N SER A 92 -28.01 15.56 10.04
CA SER A 92 -26.74 15.11 10.61
C SER A 92 -26.84 15.08 12.14
N ALA A 93 -26.38 13.99 12.75
CA ALA A 93 -26.45 13.73 14.18
C ALA A 93 -25.08 13.33 14.71
N ALA A 94 -24.59 14.04 15.72
CA ALA A 94 -23.38 13.70 16.45
C ALA A 94 -23.71 13.40 17.92
N CYS A 95 -23.25 12.26 18.42
CA CYS A 95 -23.38 11.81 19.80
C CYS A 95 -21.99 11.85 20.47
N GLU A 96 -21.82 12.73 21.45
CA GLU A 96 -20.59 12.86 22.21
C GLU A 96 -20.80 12.37 23.65
N PRO A 97 -20.01 11.41 24.15
CA PRO A 97 -20.03 11.04 25.56
C PRO A 97 -19.50 12.18 26.42
N MET A 98 -20.17 12.42 27.54
CA MET A 98 -19.79 13.45 28.48
C MET A 98 -20.04 13.03 29.93
N THR A 99 -19.30 13.65 30.84
CA THR A 99 -19.49 13.49 32.28
C THR A 99 -20.16 14.74 32.82
N VAL A 100 -21.30 14.57 33.50
CA VAL A 100 -22.02 15.68 34.15
C VAL A 100 -21.31 16.03 35.46
N ALA A 101 -21.50 17.25 35.96
CA ALA A 101 -20.85 17.76 37.17
C ALA A 101 -20.99 16.85 38.41
N ASP A 102 -22.06 16.07 38.49
CA ASP A 102 -22.34 15.12 39.58
C ASP A 102 -21.67 13.74 39.39
N GLY A 103 -20.82 13.57 38.37
CA GLY A 103 -20.11 12.32 38.07
C GLY A 103 -20.90 11.29 37.25
N GLY A 104 -22.14 11.62 36.85
CA GLY A 104 -22.96 10.77 35.99
C GLY A 104 -22.55 10.82 34.51
N ALA A 105 -22.70 9.69 33.80
CA ALA A 105 -22.51 9.63 32.35
C ALA A 105 -23.71 10.22 31.61
N ALA A 106 -23.46 11.03 30.59
CA ALA A 106 -24.46 11.57 29.68
C ALA A 106 -23.95 11.54 28.24
N VAL A 107 -24.84 11.73 27.28
CA VAL A 107 -24.52 11.85 25.86
C VAL A 107 -25.11 13.16 25.34
N ALA A 108 -24.28 14.00 24.74
CA ALA A 108 -24.73 15.17 23.99
C ALA A 108 -25.05 14.76 22.56
N LEU A 109 -26.33 14.81 22.19
CA LEU A 109 -26.78 14.69 20.81
C LEU A 109 -26.90 16.07 20.18
N THR A 110 -26.11 16.33 19.14
CA THR A 110 -26.23 17.54 18.33
C THR A 110 -26.86 17.19 16.99
N LEU A 111 -27.97 17.85 16.65
CA LEU A 111 -28.62 17.73 15.35
C LEU A 111 -28.32 18.97 14.52
N SER A 112 -27.99 18.78 13.25
CA SER A 112 -27.75 19.86 12.32
C SER A 112 -28.42 19.55 10.98
N PRO A 113 -28.96 20.57 10.28
CA PRO A 113 -29.44 20.38 8.93
C PRO A 113 -28.34 19.73 8.09
N PRO A 114 -28.69 18.83 7.16
CA PRO A 114 -27.74 18.39 6.18
C PRO A 114 -27.23 19.65 5.46
N TRP A 115 -25.92 19.74 5.29
CA TRP A 115 -25.39 20.64 4.27
C TRP A 115 -25.86 20.09 2.92
N ALA A 116 -26.36 20.94 2.04
CA ALA A 116 -26.88 20.51 0.74
C ALA A 116 -25.79 19.72 -0.03
N GLY A 117 -26.01 18.43 -0.30
CA GLY A 117 -25.04 17.53 -0.94
C GLY A 117 -24.27 16.58 -0.01
N GLY A 118 -24.53 16.62 1.30
CA GLY A 118 -24.13 15.67 2.36
C GLY A 118 -23.82 14.25 1.94
N LEU A 119 -24.93 13.59 1.68
CA LEU A 119 -25.00 12.17 1.45
C LEU A 119 -24.40 11.81 0.09
N GLU A 120 -24.54 12.69 -0.90
CA GLU A 120 -23.95 12.50 -2.23
C GLU A 120 -22.43 12.49 -2.19
N LEU A 121 -21.81 13.38 -1.41
CA LEU A 121 -20.36 13.39 -1.23
C LEU A 121 -19.88 12.16 -0.49
N LEU A 122 -20.59 11.71 0.54
CA LEU A 122 -20.22 10.47 1.24
C LEU A 122 -20.44 9.24 0.34
N SER A 123 -21.49 9.21 -0.48
CA SER A 123 -21.70 8.14 -1.46
C SER A 123 -20.55 8.10 -2.47
N GLU A 124 -20.22 9.26 -3.04
CA GLU A 124 -19.12 9.40 -3.99
C GLU A 124 -17.76 9.07 -3.39
N ALA A 125 -17.51 9.49 -2.14
CA ALA A 125 -16.33 9.12 -1.37
C ALA A 125 -16.21 7.60 -1.23
N GLY A 126 -17.33 6.90 -0.99
CA GLY A 126 -17.35 5.44 -0.87
C GLY A 126 -17.07 4.72 -2.18
N ARG A 127 -17.39 5.34 -3.32
CA ARG A 127 -17.16 4.79 -4.66
C ARG A 127 -15.76 5.08 -5.21
N ARG A 128 -15.21 6.25 -4.90
CA ARG A 128 -13.94 6.73 -5.47
C ARG A 128 -12.72 6.48 -4.60
N ILE A 129 -12.83 6.60 -3.29
CA ILE A 129 -11.66 6.55 -2.39
C ILE A 129 -11.23 5.11 -2.18
N GLY A 130 -9.93 4.84 -2.40
CA GLY A 130 -9.37 3.51 -2.22
C GLY A 130 -9.57 2.62 -3.44
N SER A 131 -9.67 3.22 -4.63
CA SER A 131 -9.72 2.47 -5.89
C SER A 131 -8.40 1.72 -6.19
N THR A 132 -7.32 2.13 -5.52
CA THR A 132 -5.98 1.54 -5.60
C THR A 132 -5.39 1.32 -4.20
N LEU A 133 -4.30 0.56 -4.12
CA LEU A 133 -3.47 0.42 -2.91
C LEU A 133 -2.23 1.32 -2.96
N GLU A 134 -2.26 2.36 -3.79
CA GLU A 134 -1.18 3.33 -3.90
C GLU A 134 -1.48 4.59 -3.09
N LEU A 135 -0.49 5.04 -2.31
CA LEU A 135 -0.67 6.16 -1.36
C LEU A 135 -0.99 7.49 -2.04
N HIS A 136 -0.31 7.82 -3.14
CA HIS A 136 -0.53 9.09 -3.85
C HIS A 136 -1.89 9.17 -4.53
N PRO A 137 -2.29 8.18 -5.35
CA PRO A 137 -3.64 8.14 -5.92
C PRO A 137 -4.73 8.17 -4.84
N THR A 138 -4.58 7.38 -3.77
CA THR A 138 -5.55 7.36 -2.67
C THR A 138 -5.68 8.73 -2.01
N ALA A 139 -4.55 9.36 -1.64
CA ALA A 139 -4.53 10.70 -1.05
C ALA A 139 -5.17 11.76 -1.98
N ARG A 140 -4.95 11.61 -3.29
CA ARG A 140 -5.50 12.50 -4.32
C ARG A 140 -7.01 12.35 -4.46
N GLU A 141 -7.53 11.11 -4.51
CA GLU A 141 -8.96 10.83 -4.55
C GLU A 141 -9.69 11.50 -3.38
N ILE A 142 -9.11 11.45 -2.18
CA ILE A 142 -9.68 12.06 -0.98
C ILE A 142 -9.84 13.58 -1.14
N VAL A 143 -8.79 14.29 -1.57
CA VAL A 143 -8.85 15.75 -1.73
C VAL A 143 -9.72 16.18 -2.91
N GLU A 144 -9.76 15.41 -4.00
CA GLU A 144 -10.60 15.67 -5.16
C GLU A 144 -12.09 15.40 -4.90
N VAL A 145 -12.41 14.49 -3.98
CA VAL A 145 -13.79 14.32 -3.53
C VAL A 145 -14.19 15.51 -2.65
N ALA A 146 -13.35 15.89 -1.69
CA ALA A 146 -13.64 16.97 -0.76
C ALA A 146 -13.69 18.37 -1.41
N VAL A 147 -12.86 18.65 -2.41
CA VAL A 147 -12.76 19.96 -3.08
C VAL A 147 -13.48 19.91 -4.43
N PRO A 148 -14.37 20.86 -4.78
CA PRO A 148 -14.67 22.10 -4.07
C PRO A 148 -15.87 22.01 -3.11
N ARG A 149 -16.51 20.85 -2.96
CA ARG A 149 -17.83 20.75 -2.31
C ARG A 149 -17.79 21.05 -0.82
N PHE A 150 -16.81 20.49 -0.10
CA PHE A 150 -16.63 20.65 1.34
C PHE A 150 -15.72 21.83 1.71
N ALA A 151 -14.67 22.06 0.92
CA ALA A 151 -13.64 23.05 1.16
C ALA A 151 -13.15 23.70 -0.15
N ASP A 152 -12.51 24.87 -0.04
CA ASP A 152 -11.91 25.57 -1.19
C ASP A 152 -10.49 25.07 -1.49
N ALA A 153 -9.82 24.53 -0.47
CA ALA A 153 -8.60 23.74 -0.65
C ALA A 153 -8.54 22.60 0.37
N GLY A 154 -7.81 21.56 0.01
CA GLY A 154 -7.62 20.36 0.82
C GLY A 154 -6.23 19.80 0.65
N ALA A 155 -5.64 19.27 1.71
CA ALA A 155 -4.35 18.57 1.66
C ALA A 155 -4.34 17.37 2.60
N ILE A 156 -3.62 16.32 2.19
CA ILE A 156 -3.40 15.11 2.99
C ILE A 156 -1.92 15.02 3.36
N TYR A 157 -1.66 14.88 4.65
CA TYR A 157 -0.34 14.70 5.22
C TYR A 157 -0.29 13.36 5.95
N VAL A 158 0.78 12.60 5.74
CA VAL A 158 1.02 11.32 6.41
C VAL A 158 2.35 11.43 7.15
N LEU A 159 2.44 10.80 8.33
CA LEU A 159 3.66 10.76 9.13
C LEU A 159 4.82 10.19 8.30
N GLU A 160 5.94 10.90 8.31
CA GLU A 160 7.11 10.56 7.51
C GLU A 160 7.66 9.18 7.87
N ARG A 161 7.63 8.79 9.15
CA ARG A 161 8.03 7.46 9.62
C ARG A 161 7.23 6.30 9.01
N LEU A 162 6.02 6.56 8.51
CA LEU A 162 5.24 5.54 7.80
C LEU A 162 5.68 5.37 6.36
N LEU A 163 6.47 6.29 5.84
CA LEU A 163 7.03 6.28 4.49
C LEU A 163 8.52 5.95 4.50
N ALA A 164 9.22 6.25 5.59
CA ALA A 164 10.62 5.93 5.81
C ALA A 164 10.83 4.41 5.73
N ASP A 165 11.92 4.01 5.06
CA ASP A 165 12.25 2.62 4.72
C ASP A 165 12.89 1.83 5.87
N ASP A 166 12.82 2.32 7.11
CA ASP A 166 13.48 1.70 8.25
C ASP A 166 12.45 1.08 9.22
N ASP A 167 12.48 -0.25 9.33
CA ASP A 167 11.97 -0.98 10.51
C ASP A 167 12.80 -0.70 11.77
N ARG A 168 13.72 0.27 11.71
CA ARG A 168 14.43 0.74 12.89
C ARG A 168 13.48 1.63 13.69
N PRO A 169 13.12 1.25 14.93
CA PRO A 169 12.59 2.22 15.87
C PRO A 169 13.53 3.43 15.88
N ALA A 170 12.98 4.64 15.79
CA ALA A 170 13.78 5.85 15.86
C ALA A 170 14.73 5.75 17.08
N PRO A 171 15.98 6.25 17.03
CA PRO A 171 16.91 6.13 18.15
C PRO A 171 16.25 6.69 19.41
N GLY A 172 15.81 5.82 20.33
CA GLY A 172 15.03 6.18 21.52
C GLY A 172 13.71 5.42 21.74
N GLU A 173 13.19 4.67 20.77
CA GLU A 173 12.01 3.82 20.99
C GLU A 173 12.41 2.51 21.70
N LYS A 174 12.41 2.54 23.05
CA LYS A 174 12.27 1.31 23.83
C LYS A 174 10.88 0.75 23.59
N ALA A 175 10.80 -0.54 23.29
CA ALA A 175 9.57 -1.30 23.25
C ALA A 175 8.99 -1.46 24.67
N ASP A 176 8.40 -0.41 25.22
CA ASP A 176 7.57 -0.53 26.42
C ASP A 176 6.12 -0.84 26.01
N ARG A 177 5.83 -2.14 25.96
CA ARG A 177 4.49 -2.67 26.16
C ARG A 177 4.16 -2.58 27.65
N SER A 178 3.85 -1.38 28.13
CA SER A 178 3.28 -1.17 29.46
C SER A 178 2.30 0.00 29.36
N GLY A 179 1.03 -0.24 29.69
CA GLY A 179 0.02 0.80 29.72
C GLY A 179 0.35 1.86 30.77
N ASP A 180 0.48 3.11 30.34
CA ASP A 180 -0.26 4.24 30.90
C ASP A 180 -0.13 5.43 29.93
N GLY A 181 -1.26 6.08 29.65
CA GLY A 181 -1.36 7.13 28.65
C GLY A 181 -0.79 8.46 29.11
N ALA A 182 0.41 8.80 28.66
CA ALA A 182 0.87 10.18 28.54
C ALA A 182 1.41 10.37 27.12
N ALA A 183 0.66 11.10 26.29
CA ALA A 183 1.13 11.53 24.99
C ALA A 183 2.44 12.32 25.17
N ASP A 184 3.49 11.94 24.43
CA ASP A 184 4.75 12.66 24.36
C ASP A 184 4.50 14.00 23.62
N ASP A 185 3.97 14.98 24.37
CA ASP A 185 3.37 16.24 23.88
C ASP A 185 4.40 17.26 23.33
N ASP A 186 5.69 16.91 23.34
CA ASP A 186 6.80 17.84 23.04
C ASP A 186 7.61 17.48 21.78
N ARG A 187 7.20 16.43 21.02
CA ARG A 187 7.90 16.06 19.77
C ARG A 187 7.34 16.77 18.54
N PRO A 188 8.20 17.30 17.65
CA PRO A 188 7.74 17.87 16.38
C PRO A 188 7.12 16.79 15.49
N ALA A 189 6.03 17.14 14.81
CA ALA A 189 5.38 16.26 13.85
C ALA A 189 6.08 16.35 12.50
N VAL A 190 6.77 15.29 12.10
CA VAL A 190 7.39 15.16 10.76
C VAL A 190 6.42 14.44 9.83
N VAL A 191 5.96 15.14 8.79
CA VAL A 191 4.94 14.64 7.86
C VAL A 191 5.34 14.89 6.41
N ARG A 192 4.80 14.08 5.51
CA ARG A 192 4.90 14.29 4.06
C ARG A 192 3.55 14.63 3.46
N ARG A 193 3.52 15.64 2.60
CA ARG A 193 2.32 16.00 1.82
C ARG A 193 2.12 15.01 0.69
N LEU A 194 1.06 14.21 0.74
CA LEU A 194 0.77 13.23 -0.31
C LEU A 194 -0.12 13.77 -1.43
N ALA A 195 -1.00 14.71 -1.09
CA ALA A 195 -1.89 15.34 -2.06
C ALA A 195 -2.30 16.74 -1.61
N VAL A 196 -2.63 17.57 -2.59
CA VAL A 196 -3.24 18.88 -2.41
C VAL A 196 -4.21 19.15 -3.56
N ALA A 197 -5.34 19.78 -3.27
CA ALA A 197 -6.32 20.24 -4.24
C ALA A 197 -6.79 21.66 -3.89
N PHE A 198 -7.13 22.42 -4.92
CA PHE A 198 -7.68 23.77 -4.84
C PHE A 198 -8.89 23.86 -5.78
N ALA A 199 -9.92 24.62 -5.42
CA ALA A 199 -11.04 24.93 -6.31
C ALA A 199 -10.54 25.71 -7.55
N GLU A 200 -11.10 25.41 -8.74
CA GLU A 200 -10.61 25.85 -10.06
C GLU A 200 -10.52 27.38 -10.25
N ASP A 201 -11.23 28.18 -9.45
CA ASP A 201 -11.22 29.65 -9.51
C ASP A 201 -10.00 30.30 -8.82
N ASP A 202 -8.85 29.63 -8.74
CA ASP A 202 -7.66 30.20 -8.08
C ASP A 202 -6.59 30.74 -9.07
N PRO A 203 -6.58 32.05 -9.35
CA PRO A 203 -5.75 32.66 -10.39
C PRO A 203 -4.24 32.73 -10.06
N ARG A 204 -3.80 32.23 -8.90
CA ARG A 204 -2.45 32.49 -8.35
C ARG A 204 -1.45 31.33 -8.48
N GLY A 205 -1.87 30.18 -9.01
CA GLY A 205 -0.97 29.04 -9.24
C GLY A 205 -0.46 28.37 -7.95
N TRP A 206 -1.25 28.35 -6.87
CA TRP A 206 -0.86 27.81 -5.56
C TRP A 206 -0.38 26.37 -5.56
N ALA A 207 -0.79 25.55 -6.54
CA ALA A 207 -0.24 24.22 -6.70
C ALA A 207 1.32 24.21 -6.74
N ARG A 208 1.95 25.30 -7.21
CA ARG A 208 3.42 25.46 -7.23
C ARG A 208 4.02 25.82 -5.86
N GLU A 209 3.25 26.46 -4.98
CA GLU A 209 3.66 26.86 -3.62
C GLU A 209 3.51 25.73 -2.59
N PHE A 210 2.76 24.68 -2.96
CA PHE A 210 2.47 23.54 -2.11
C PHE A 210 2.87 22.23 -2.82
N PRO A 211 4.18 22.00 -3.02
CA PRO A 211 4.65 20.81 -3.72
C PRO A 211 4.22 19.52 -2.99
N VAL A 212 3.68 18.59 -3.76
CA VAL A 212 3.47 17.20 -3.31
C VAL A 212 4.83 16.56 -3.06
N ASN A 213 4.90 15.63 -2.11
CA ASN A 213 6.12 14.97 -1.62
C ASN A 213 7.10 15.81 -0.81
N GLU A 214 6.73 17.03 -0.46
CA GLU A 214 7.48 17.83 0.51
C GLU A 214 7.38 17.22 1.92
N VAL A 215 8.52 17.01 2.57
CA VAL A 215 8.61 16.67 3.99
C VAL A 215 8.61 17.95 4.81
N ILE A 216 7.72 18.02 5.80
CA ILE A 216 7.44 19.21 6.59
C ILE A 216 7.53 18.84 8.06
N VAL A 217 8.18 19.71 8.83
CA VAL A 217 8.30 19.58 10.29
C VAL A 217 7.39 20.63 10.93
N TYR A 218 6.39 20.17 11.66
CA TYR A 218 5.47 21.02 12.42
C TYR A 218 5.86 21.02 13.90
N PRO A 219 6.25 22.17 14.48
CA PRO A 219 6.49 22.29 15.91
C PRO A 219 5.27 21.86 16.76
N PRO A 220 5.47 21.34 17.99
CA PRO A 220 4.39 20.90 18.88
C PRO A 220 3.30 21.95 19.12
N THR A 221 3.69 23.23 19.10
CA THR A 221 2.80 24.38 19.32
C THR A 221 1.83 24.63 18.16
N THR A 222 2.01 23.99 17.01
CA THR A 222 1.15 24.21 15.85
C THR A 222 -0.19 23.46 15.97
N PRO A 223 -1.28 23.99 15.38
CA PRO A 223 -2.57 23.27 15.32
C PRO A 223 -2.48 21.88 14.70
N TYR A 224 -1.56 21.69 13.74
CA TYR A 224 -1.33 20.41 13.06
C TYR A 224 -0.68 19.37 13.97
N ALA A 225 0.36 19.76 14.72
CA ALA A 225 1.00 18.86 15.68
C ALA A 225 0.03 18.50 16.82
N ARG A 226 -0.75 19.45 17.32
CA ARG A 226 -1.80 19.19 18.32
C ARG A 226 -2.89 18.25 17.80
N CYS A 227 -3.32 18.40 16.55
CA CYS A 227 -4.29 17.50 15.92
C CYS A 227 -3.78 16.04 15.92
N LEU A 228 -2.50 15.85 15.59
CA LEU A 228 -1.85 14.54 15.64
C LEU A 228 -1.70 14.00 17.07
N ALA A 229 -1.22 14.82 18.01
CA ALA A 229 -0.94 14.42 19.38
C ALA A 229 -2.21 14.05 20.15
N THR A 230 -3.27 14.84 19.97
CA THR A 230 -4.55 14.63 20.67
C THR A 230 -5.47 13.63 19.96
N GLY A 231 -5.25 13.37 18.67
CA GLY A 231 -6.19 12.61 17.84
C GLY A 231 -7.55 13.30 17.71
N ARG A 232 -7.63 14.62 17.94
CA ARG A 232 -8.86 15.42 17.84
C ARG A 232 -8.75 16.46 16.74
N MET A 233 -9.90 16.84 16.19
CA MET A 233 -9.97 17.92 15.21
C MET A 233 -9.61 19.26 15.83
N VAL A 234 -8.93 20.10 15.06
CA VAL A 234 -8.54 21.44 15.48
C VAL A 234 -9.00 22.43 14.41
N GLU A 235 -9.97 23.27 14.76
CA GLU A 235 -10.34 24.44 13.98
C GLU A 235 -9.46 25.63 14.35
N PHE A 236 -9.00 26.39 13.36
CA PHE A 236 -8.20 27.60 13.59
C PHE A 236 -8.32 28.57 12.40
N GLY A 237 -8.09 29.86 12.68
CA GLY A 237 -8.16 30.94 11.70
C GLY A 237 -7.33 32.15 12.15
N GLY A 238 -7.27 33.19 11.31
CA GLY A 238 -6.60 34.46 11.65
C GLY A 238 -5.09 34.32 11.89
N ASP A 239 -4.56 35.04 12.89
CA ASP A 239 -3.12 35.16 13.17
C ASP A 239 -2.41 33.81 13.39
N THR A 240 -3.11 32.81 13.91
CA THR A 240 -2.58 31.45 14.14
C THR A 240 -2.15 30.79 12.82
N VAL A 241 -2.86 31.08 11.74
CA VAL A 241 -2.56 30.57 10.41
C VAL A 241 -1.28 31.19 9.86
N GLN A 242 -1.15 32.51 10.02
CA GLN A 242 0.06 33.24 9.60
C GLN A 242 1.30 32.80 10.38
N LYS A 243 1.18 32.62 11.70
CA LYS A 243 2.26 32.09 12.55
C LYS A 243 2.69 30.69 12.12
N THR A 244 1.74 29.82 11.81
CA THR A 244 2.03 28.44 11.39
C THR A 244 2.66 28.37 10.00
N LEU A 245 2.24 29.22 9.05
CA LEU A 245 2.87 29.31 7.73
C LEU A 245 4.26 29.95 7.79
N ALA A 246 4.45 30.98 8.62
CA ALA A 246 5.75 31.64 8.79
C ALA A 246 6.84 30.66 9.25
N HIS A 247 6.49 29.67 10.08
CA HIS A 247 7.39 28.59 10.46
C HIS A 247 7.80 27.68 9.29
N ARG A 248 6.98 27.54 8.25
CA ARG A 248 7.25 26.69 7.07
C ARG A 248 8.06 27.41 5.98
N THR A 249 7.66 28.63 5.61
CA THR A 249 8.23 29.35 4.45
C THR A 249 9.33 30.34 4.81
N GLY A 250 9.58 30.59 6.11
CA GLY A 250 10.53 31.62 6.56
C GLY A 250 10.13 33.06 6.17
N ARG A 251 8.95 33.23 5.56
CA ARG A 251 8.36 34.48 5.08
C ARG A 251 6.86 34.45 5.35
N LEU A 252 6.29 35.56 5.79
CA LEU A 252 4.84 35.77 5.67
C LEU A 252 4.51 35.86 4.18
N VAL A 253 3.68 34.95 3.69
CA VAL A 253 3.07 35.10 2.36
C VAL A 253 1.85 36.00 2.55
N GLU A 254 2.01 37.30 2.28
CA GLU A 254 0.91 38.27 2.35
C GLU A 254 -0.25 37.87 1.44
N GLY A 255 -1.48 37.90 1.98
CA GLY A 255 -2.71 37.68 1.21
C GLY A 255 -3.06 36.23 0.82
N LEU A 256 -2.30 35.23 1.28
CA LEU A 256 -2.61 33.80 1.05
C LEU A 256 -3.81 33.32 1.90
N LEU A 257 -4.02 33.90 3.10
CA LEU A 257 -5.00 33.41 4.09
C LEU A 257 -5.69 34.53 4.89
N ASP A 258 -5.96 35.68 4.28
CA ASP A 258 -6.77 36.72 4.93
C ASP A 258 -8.19 36.18 5.18
N HIS A 259 -8.50 35.94 6.46
CA HIS A 259 -9.81 35.43 6.92
C HIS A 259 -10.20 34.05 6.39
N VAL A 260 -9.27 33.09 6.43
CA VAL A 260 -9.52 31.68 6.09
C VAL A 260 -9.81 30.87 7.36
N SER A 261 -10.91 30.12 7.37
CA SER A 261 -11.20 29.10 8.38
C SER A 261 -10.53 27.80 7.95
N LEU A 262 -9.70 27.22 8.81
CA LEU A 262 -9.03 25.95 8.58
C LEU A 262 -9.51 24.90 9.58
N LEU A 263 -9.59 23.66 9.09
CA LEU A 263 -9.89 22.49 9.88
C LEU A 263 -8.80 21.45 9.67
N ALA A 264 -8.03 21.16 10.72
CA ALA A 264 -7.14 20.01 10.76
C ALA A 264 -7.90 18.82 11.33
N VAL A 265 -7.85 17.70 10.61
CA VAL A 265 -8.61 16.48 10.91
C VAL A 265 -7.63 15.31 11.01
N PRO A 266 -7.58 14.58 12.13
CA PRO A 266 -6.61 13.51 12.29
C PRO A 266 -7.03 12.29 11.46
N LEU A 267 -6.07 11.66 10.80
CA LEU A 267 -6.27 10.40 10.08
C LEU A 267 -5.92 9.26 11.03
N VAL A 268 -6.92 8.72 11.72
CA VAL A 268 -6.74 7.66 12.72
C VAL A 268 -7.31 6.36 12.19
N ALA A 269 -6.48 5.30 12.15
CA ALA A 269 -6.92 3.95 11.85
C ALA A 269 -6.42 3.00 12.96
N ARG A 270 -7.28 2.10 13.41
CA ARG A 270 -6.94 1.07 14.43
C ARG A 270 -6.28 1.65 15.70
N GLY A 271 -6.75 2.82 16.14
CA GLY A 271 -6.22 3.52 17.32
C GLY A 271 -4.88 4.24 17.13
N ARG A 272 -4.35 4.32 15.90
CA ARG A 272 -3.08 4.98 15.59
C ARG A 272 -3.26 6.16 14.64
N ALA A 273 -2.70 7.31 14.99
CA ALA A 273 -2.62 8.45 14.08
C ALA A 273 -1.63 8.15 12.95
N LEU A 274 -2.12 8.21 11.70
CA LEU A 274 -1.33 8.04 10.48
C LEU A 274 -0.82 9.37 9.95
N GLY A 275 -1.52 10.46 10.28
CA GLY A 275 -1.38 11.74 9.60
C GLY A 275 -2.57 12.65 9.90
N PHE A 276 -2.76 13.66 9.08
CA PHE A 276 -3.92 14.55 9.16
C PHE A 276 -4.32 15.07 7.78
N ALA A 277 -5.61 15.34 7.62
CA ALA A 277 -6.15 16.15 6.53
C ALA A 277 -6.23 17.61 6.99
N VAL A 278 -6.05 18.54 6.05
CA VAL A 278 -6.30 19.96 6.27
C VAL A 278 -7.27 20.44 5.22
N PHE A 279 -8.34 21.09 5.66
CA PHE A 279 -9.31 21.74 4.79
C PHE A 279 -9.34 23.23 5.08
N SER A 280 -9.56 24.04 4.06
CA SER A 280 -9.66 25.49 4.21
C SER A 280 -10.85 26.08 3.45
N ARG A 281 -11.48 27.11 4.04
CA ARG A 281 -12.57 27.88 3.44
C ARG A 281 -12.21 29.36 3.40
N LYS A 282 -12.34 29.97 2.22
CA LYS A 282 -12.13 31.40 1.94
C LYS A 282 -13.25 32.23 2.57
N ARG A 283 -13.03 33.54 2.72
CA ARG A 283 -13.98 34.53 3.31
C ARG A 283 -15.39 34.53 2.68
N GLY A 284 -15.55 34.02 1.45
CA GLY A 284 -16.84 33.88 0.78
C GLY A 284 -17.70 32.70 1.25
N ARG A 285 -17.14 31.79 2.06
CA ARG A 285 -17.84 30.64 2.63
C ARG A 285 -17.98 30.77 4.15
N PRO A 286 -19.05 30.18 4.74
CA PRO A 286 -19.15 30.05 6.18
C PRO A 286 -17.92 29.34 6.76
N PRO A 287 -17.38 29.80 7.91
CA PRO A 287 -16.37 29.06 8.65
C PRO A 287 -16.82 27.63 8.95
N PHE A 288 -15.87 26.75 9.24
CA PHE A 288 -16.22 25.41 9.72
C PHE A 288 -17.01 25.50 11.02
N ALA A 289 -18.04 24.67 11.15
CA ALA A 289 -18.87 24.58 12.35
C ALA A 289 -18.98 23.12 12.81
N ALA A 290 -19.64 22.88 13.95
CA ALA A 290 -19.85 21.53 14.48
C ALA A 290 -20.54 20.57 13.49
N ALA A 291 -21.36 21.08 12.57
CA ALA A 291 -21.97 20.26 11.51
C ALA A 291 -20.94 19.77 10.47
N ASP A 292 -19.84 20.51 10.27
CA ASP A 292 -18.77 20.16 9.33
C ASP A 292 -17.79 19.15 9.92
N THR A 293 -17.60 19.14 11.25
CA THR A 293 -16.68 18.21 11.92
C THR A 293 -17.16 16.77 11.78
N ALA A 294 -18.46 16.54 11.85
CA ALA A 294 -19.13 15.28 11.54
C ALA A 294 -18.71 14.70 10.18
N LEU A 295 -18.88 15.47 9.12
CA LEU A 295 -18.54 15.05 7.77
C LEU A 295 -17.02 14.89 7.59
N ALA A 296 -16.25 15.83 8.14
CA ALA A 296 -14.81 15.76 8.14
C ALA A 296 -14.32 14.47 8.80
N ALA A 297 -14.98 14.02 9.88
CA ALA A 297 -14.66 12.78 10.60
C ALA A 297 -14.84 11.57 9.67
N GLU A 298 -15.97 11.51 8.95
CA GLU A 298 -16.29 10.42 8.04
C GLU A 298 -15.32 10.36 6.85
N LEU A 299 -15.03 11.50 6.24
CA LEU A 299 -14.03 11.60 5.17
C LEU A 299 -12.65 11.18 5.66
N ALA A 300 -12.25 11.63 6.86
CA ALA A 300 -10.98 11.29 7.47
C ALA A 300 -10.89 9.82 7.90
N ALA A 301 -11.96 9.22 8.41
CA ALA A 301 -11.99 7.81 8.79
C ALA A 301 -11.81 6.88 7.58
N ARG A 302 -12.47 7.21 6.46
CA ARG A 302 -12.30 6.50 5.18
C ARG A 302 -10.91 6.68 4.63
N ALA A 303 -10.43 7.93 4.59
CA ALA A 303 -9.07 8.25 4.18
C ALA A 303 -8.04 7.49 4.99
N ALA A 304 -8.17 7.48 6.32
CA ALA A 304 -7.28 6.77 7.22
C ALA A 304 -7.29 5.26 6.96
N THR A 305 -8.46 4.67 6.73
CA THR A 305 -8.57 3.24 6.41
C THR A 305 -7.87 2.88 5.10
N CYS A 306 -8.09 3.68 4.04
CA CYS A 306 -7.46 3.42 2.74
C CYS A 306 -5.93 3.65 2.79
N ILE A 307 -5.48 4.69 3.48
CA ILE A 307 -4.05 4.97 3.69
C ILE A 307 -3.40 3.87 4.54
N ASP A 308 -4.06 3.39 5.60
CA ASP A 308 -3.58 2.26 6.42
C ASP A 308 -3.39 1.01 5.57
N ASN A 309 -4.40 0.67 4.76
CA ASN A 309 -4.35 -0.48 3.85
C ASN A 309 -3.21 -0.35 2.83
N ALA A 310 -3.02 0.82 2.22
CA ALA A 310 -1.92 1.08 1.30
C ALA A 310 -0.54 0.99 1.98
N CYS A 311 -0.40 1.53 3.19
CA CYS A 311 0.84 1.40 3.98
C CYS A 311 1.16 -0.06 4.30
N ARG A 312 0.17 -0.83 4.73
CA ARG A 312 0.33 -2.26 5.05
C ARG A 312 0.70 -3.08 3.83
N TYR A 313 -0.03 -2.92 2.74
CA TYR A 313 0.27 -3.60 1.48
C TYR A 313 1.71 -3.32 1.03
N ARG A 314 2.14 -2.06 1.13
CA ARG A 314 3.51 -1.68 0.75
C ARG A 314 4.56 -2.30 1.69
N HIS A 315 4.31 -2.37 3.00
CA HIS A 315 5.22 -3.03 3.94
C HIS A 315 5.31 -4.53 3.66
N GLU A 316 4.17 -5.22 3.57
CA GLU A 316 4.09 -6.65 3.26
C GLU A 316 4.79 -6.97 1.94
N HIS A 317 4.52 -6.22 0.88
CA HIS A 317 5.14 -6.40 -0.44
C HIS A 317 6.65 -6.13 -0.42
N ARG A 318 7.13 -5.11 0.33
CA ARG A 318 8.57 -4.84 0.46
C ARG A 318 9.30 -5.93 1.20
N THR A 319 8.76 -6.43 2.32
CA THR A 319 9.37 -7.55 3.06
C THR A 319 9.52 -8.77 2.15
N ALA A 320 8.47 -9.05 1.37
CA ALA A 320 8.46 -10.04 0.30
C ALA A 320 9.61 -9.85 -0.71
N THR A 321 9.74 -8.65 -1.31
CA THR A 321 10.78 -8.35 -2.30
C THR A 321 12.19 -8.33 -1.71
N ALA A 322 12.35 -7.90 -0.46
CA ALA A 322 13.64 -7.86 0.22
C ALA A 322 14.15 -9.29 0.50
N LEU A 323 13.25 -10.20 0.90
CA LEU A 323 13.57 -11.61 1.08
C LEU A 323 14.09 -12.20 -0.24
N THR A 324 13.40 -12.03 -1.35
CA THR A 324 13.82 -12.60 -2.64
C THR A 324 15.09 -11.98 -3.19
N SER A 325 15.24 -10.66 -3.08
CA SER A 325 16.45 -9.96 -3.52
C SER A 325 17.69 -10.40 -2.72
N SER A 326 17.53 -10.78 -1.45
CA SER A 326 18.61 -11.34 -0.63
C SER A 326 18.97 -12.79 -0.98
N LEU A 327 18.05 -13.49 -1.65
CA LEU A 327 18.17 -14.90 -2.03
C LEU A 327 18.71 -15.10 -3.45
N VAL A 328 18.97 -14.04 -4.22
CA VAL A 328 19.66 -14.07 -5.52
C VAL A 328 21.06 -13.48 -5.33
N PRO A 329 22.13 -14.02 -5.95
CA PRO A 329 23.47 -13.47 -5.79
C PRO A 329 23.52 -12.00 -6.20
N ALA A 330 23.97 -11.11 -5.31
CA ALA A 330 24.06 -9.67 -5.55
C ALA A 330 25.10 -9.30 -6.62
N ALA A 331 26.11 -10.16 -6.82
CA ALA A 331 27.10 -10.03 -7.87
C ALA A 331 27.68 -11.41 -8.23
N ILE A 332 27.73 -11.72 -9.53
CA ILE A 332 28.50 -12.85 -10.05
C ILE A 332 29.83 -12.30 -10.53
N THR A 333 30.94 -12.91 -10.08
CA THR A 333 32.26 -12.61 -10.63
C THR A 333 32.57 -13.62 -11.72
N ALA A 334 32.66 -13.17 -12.97
CA ALA A 334 33.02 -14.04 -14.08
C ALA A 334 34.50 -14.48 -13.96
N PRO A 335 34.81 -15.77 -14.13
CA PRO A 335 36.19 -16.25 -14.13
C PRO A 335 36.92 -15.76 -15.41
N PRO A 336 38.26 -15.71 -15.39
CA PRO A 336 39.04 -15.44 -16.59
C PRO A 336 38.65 -16.38 -17.74
N GLY A 337 38.39 -15.83 -18.93
CA GLY A 337 37.99 -16.60 -20.11
C GLY A 337 36.47 -16.76 -20.31
N LEU A 338 35.64 -16.24 -19.41
CA LEU A 338 34.19 -16.15 -19.59
C LEU A 338 33.69 -14.72 -19.32
N GLU A 339 32.72 -14.31 -20.11
CA GLU A 339 31.85 -13.17 -19.83
C GLU A 339 30.49 -13.70 -19.37
N ILE A 340 29.97 -13.15 -18.27
CA ILE A 340 28.70 -13.58 -17.68
C ILE A 340 27.83 -12.36 -17.41
N ALA A 341 26.63 -12.32 -17.99
CA ALA A 341 25.61 -11.33 -17.68
C ALA A 341 24.36 -12.01 -17.11
N HIS A 342 23.72 -11.38 -16.14
CA HIS A 342 22.52 -11.92 -15.51
C HIS A 342 21.47 -10.84 -15.30
N ARG A 343 20.20 -11.22 -15.30
CA ARG A 343 19.06 -10.36 -14.96
C ARG A 343 18.06 -11.16 -14.15
N TYR A 344 17.60 -10.56 -13.06
CA TYR A 344 16.50 -11.06 -12.25
C TYR A 344 15.42 -9.99 -12.21
N LEU A 345 14.20 -10.31 -12.66
CA LEU A 345 13.04 -9.43 -12.53
C LEU A 345 11.96 -10.15 -11.74
N PRO A 346 11.65 -9.70 -10.52
CA PRO A 346 10.61 -10.34 -9.74
C PRO A 346 9.22 -10.08 -10.33
N ALA A 347 8.29 -11.01 -10.09
CA ALA A 347 6.88 -10.86 -10.41
C ALA A 347 6.26 -9.68 -9.63
N ARG A 348 5.10 -9.18 -10.09
CA ARG A 348 4.36 -8.11 -9.39
C ARG A 348 3.90 -8.49 -7.97
N SER A 349 3.86 -9.78 -7.64
CA SER A 349 3.62 -10.27 -6.28
C SER A 349 4.79 -9.96 -5.32
N GLY A 350 5.99 -9.71 -5.86
CA GLY A 350 7.21 -9.35 -5.12
C GLY A 350 8.02 -10.54 -4.63
N VAL A 351 7.44 -11.75 -4.64
CA VAL A 351 8.12 -12.96 -4.17
C VAL A 351 8.11 -14.03 -5.25
N GLY A 352 9.30 -14.35 -5.73
CA GLY A 352 9.54 -15.39 -6.72
C GLY A 352 10.17 -16.67 -6.25
N GLY A 353 9.85 -17.71 -7.02
CA GLY A 353 10.42 -19.06 -6.94
C GLY A 353 11.69 -19.22 -7.77
N ASP A 354 11.95 -18.35 -8.74
CA ASP A 354 13.13 -18.39 -9.60
C ASP A 354 14.45 -18.13 -8.88
N TRP A 355 15.49 -18.89 -9.23
CA TRP A 355 16.87 -18.62 -8.82
C TRP A 355 17.89 -19.01 -9.87
N TYR A 356 19.09 -18.44 -9.73
CA TYR A 356 20.30 -18.96 -10.34
C TYR A 356 21.49 -18.79 -9.39
N ASP A 357 22.54 -19.56 -9.61
CA ASP A 357 23.82 -19.41 -8.96
C ASP A 357 24.97 -19.75 -9.92
N VAL A 358 26.12 -19.12 -9.71
CA VAL A 358 27.36 -19.38 -10.44
C VAL A 358 28.46 -19.64 -9.42
N VAL A 359 28.91 -20.89 -9.38
CA VAL A 359 29.85 -21.40 -8.38
C VAL A 359 31.21 -21.62 -9.04
N PRO A 360 32.26 -20.90 -8.62
CA PRO A 360 33.62 -21.16 -9.08
C PRO A 360 34.09 -22.54 -8.63
N LEU A 361 34.69 -23.31 -9.54
CA LEU A 361 35.26 -24.64 -9.27
C LEU A 361 36.77 -24.64 -9.48
N SER A 362 37.43 -25.75 -9.14
CA SER A 362 38.85 -25.93 -9.44
C SER A 362 39.14 -25.86 -10.96
N GLY A 363 40.33 -25.37 -11.28
CA GLY A 363 40.81 -25.26 -12.66
C GLY A 363 40.18 -24.13 -13.48
N GLY A 364 39.50 -23.17 -12.84
CA GLY A 364 38.83 -22.06 -13.52
C GLY A 364 37.48 -22.43 -14.13
N ARG A 365 37.02 -23.67 -13.93
CA ARG A 365 35.67 -24.13 -14.30
C ARG A 365 34.62 -23.41 -13.46
N ILE A 366 33.38 -23.40 -13.94
CA ILE A 366 32.22 -22.93 -13.19
C ILE A 366 31.11 -23.97 -13.21
N ALA A 367 30.39 -24.09 -12.10
CA ALA A 367 29.05 -24.67 -12.09
C ALA A 367 28.02 -23.54 -12.17
N VAL A 368 26.97 -23.77 -12.93
CA VAL A 368 25.84 -22.89 -13.11
C VAL A 368 24.61 -23.69 -12.75
N VAL A 369 23.82 -23.16 -11.84
CA VAL A 369 22.54 -23.75 -11.45
C VAL A 369 21.47 -22.72 -11.71
N ILE A 370 20.39 -23.11 -12.37
CA ILE A 370 19.20 -22.29 -12.55
C ILE A 370 17.98 -23.14 -12.27
N GLY A 371 16.95 -22.57 -11.65
CA GLY A 371 15.75 -23.31 -11.35
C GLY A 371 14.58 -22.41 -11.01
N ASP A 372 13.42 -23.05 -10.91
CA ASP A 372 12.17 -22.43 -10.51
C ASP A 372 11.43 -23.35 -9.52
N SER A 373 10.90 -22.76 -8.46
CA SER A 373 10.15 -23.44 -7.41
C SER A 373 8.67 -23.20 -7.62
N VAL A 374 7.89 -24.29 -7.66
CA VAL A 374 6.45 -24.20 -7.95
C VAL A 374 5.70 -23.32 -6.94
N GLY A 375 4.91 -22.41 -7.50
CA GLY A 375 4.05 -21.50 -6.76
C GLY A 375 4.64 -20.10 -6.64
N HIS A 376 3.98 -19.26 -5.85
CA HIS A 376 4.40 -17.86 -5.66
C HIS A 376 4.23 -17.48 -4.19
N GLY A 377 4.97 -16.48 -3.73
CA GLY A 377 4.89 -16.03 -2.33
C GLY A 377 5.96 -16.63 -1.43
N VAL A 378 5.88 -16.30 -0.15
CA VAL A 378 6.95 -16.53 0.85
C VAL A 378 7.38 -18.00 0.93
N THR A 379 6.45 -18.93 0.77
CA THR A 379 6.73 -20.37 0.80
C THR A 379 7.61 -20.83 -0.37
N ALA A 380 7.36 -20.34 -1.59
CA ALA A 380 8.17 -20.65 -2.76
C ALA A 380 9.58 -20.04 -2.63
N ALA A 381 9.69 -18.79 -2.15
CA ALA A 381 11.00 -18.17 -1.90
C ALA A 381 11.81 -18.90 -0.81
N ALA A 382 11.15 -19.41 0.24
CA ALA A 382 11.84 -20.21 1.26
C ALA A 382 12.39 -21.52 0.69
N ALA A 383 11.59 -22.24 -0.12
CA ALA A 383 12.02 -23.44 -0.81
C ALA A 383 13.17 -23.17 -1.78
N MET A 384 13.03 -22.13 -2.61
CA MET A 384 14.08 -21.63 -3.50
C MET A 384 15.38 -21.34 -2.75
N GLY A 385 15.34 -20.62 -1.63
CA GLY A 385 16.52 -20.30 -0.84
C GLY A 385 17.24 -21.55 -0.31
N GLN A 386 16.47 -22.54 0.13
CA GLN A 386 17.00 -23.82 0.60
C GLN A 386 17.63 -24.63 -0.54
N LEU A 387 16.93 -24.74 -1.68
CA LEU A 387 17.44 -25.43 -2.87
C LEU A 387 18.70 -24.77 -3.41
N ARG A 388 18.74 -23.43 -3.49
CA ARG A 388 19.90 -22.68 -3.94
C ARG A 388 21.11 -22.93 -3.03
N VAL A 389 20.96 -22.84 -1.71
CA VAL A 389 22.06 -23.09 -0.76
C VAL A 389 22.55 -24.54 -0.86
N ALA A 390 21.63 -25.50 -0.98
CA ALA A 390 21.98 -26.90 -1.19
C ALA A 390 22.75 -27.09 -2.50
N ALA A 391 22.25 -26.54 -3.61
CA ALA A 391 22.87 -26.64 -4.92
C ALA A 391 24.26 -26.01 -4.94
N HIS A 392 24.40 -24.82 -4.35
CA HIS A 392 25.67 -24.12 -4.20
C HIS A 392 26.69 -24.99 -3.44
N THR A 393 26.27 -25.59 -2.33
CA THR A 393 27.12 -26.45 -1.49
C THR A 393 27.56 -27.70 -2.25
N LEU A 394 26.62 -28.38 -2.93
CA LEU A 394 26.89 -29.57 -3.71
C LEU A 394 27.83 -29.27 -4.89
N ALA A 395 27.59 -28.19 -5.62
CA ALA A 395 28.47 -27.75 -6.70
C ALA A 395 29.87 -27.38 -6.19
N SER A 396 29.98 -26.73 -5.03
CA SER A 396 31.26 -26.40 -4.39
C SER A 396 32.04 -27.62 -3.94
N CYS A 397 31.36 -28.74 -3.68
CA CYS A 397 31.98 -30.05 -3.43
C CYS A 397 32.43 -30.76 -4.73
N GLU A 398 32.28 -30.12 -5.89
CA GLU A 398 32.64 -30.63 -7.22
C GLU A 398 31.90 -31.92 -7.63
N PHE A 399 30.69 -32.12 -7.13
CA PHE A 399 29.80 -33.15 -7.68
C PHE A 399 29.42 -32.79 -9.13
N GLY A 400 29.29 -33.82 -9.98
CA GLY A 400 28.88 -33.64 -11.37
C GLY A 400 27.42 -33.18 -11.50
N PRO A 401 27.02 -32.56 -12.64
CA PRO A 401 25.65 -32.06 -12.83
C PRO A 401 24.52 -33.03 -12.48
N ALA A 402 24.60 -34.28 -12.95
CA ALA A 402 23.59 -35.30 -12.63
C ALA A 402 23.54 -35.60 -11.12
N GLU A 403 24.71 -35.75 -10.50
CA GLU A 403 24.85 -36.08 -9.09
C GLU A 403 24.35 -34.96 -8.16
N VAL A 404 24.52 -33.70 -8.58
CA VAL A 404 23.92 -32.53 -7.93
C VAL A 404 22.40 -32.62 -7.96
N LEU A 405 21.80 -32.91 -9.13
CA LEU A 405 20.35 -33.02 -9.25
C LEU A 405 19.76 -34.21 -8.48
N GLU A 406 20.44 -35.36 -8.45
CA GLU A 406 20.02 -36.52 -7.64
C GLU A 406 19.92 -36.19 -6.15
N ARG A 407 20.91 -35.46 -5.62
CA ARG A 407 20.91 -35.04 -4.21
C ARG A 407 19.91 -33.93 -3.94
N LEU A 408 19.74 -32.99 -4.88
CA LEU A 408 18.71 -31.97 -4.78
C LEU A 408 17.30 -32.56 -4.81
N ASP A 409 17.07 -33.61 -5.60
CA ASP A 409 15.79 -34.32 -5.63
C ASP A 409 15.48 -34.91 -4.25
N ALA A 410 16.43 -35.59 -3.61
CA ALA A 410 16.27 -36.12 -2.26
C ALA A 410 15.95 -35.02 -1.23
N ILE A 411 16.63 -33.86 -1.32
CA ILE A 411 16.35 -32.70 -0.45
C ILE A 411 14.95 -32.13 -0.72
N ALA A 412 14.56 -31.99 -1.99
CA ALA A 412 13.26 -31.49 -2.39
C ALA A 412 12.12 -32.40 -1.90
N GLN A 413 12.33 -33.72 -1.83
CA GLN A 413 11.35 -34.65 -1.28
C GLN A 413 11.10 -34.46 0.23
N ASP A 414 12.05 -33.91 0.98
CA ASP A 414 11.87 -33.56 2.41
C ASP A 414 11.23 -32.16 2.58
N LEU A 415 11.26 -31.35 1.54
CA LEU A 415 10.74 -29.98 1.53
C LEU A 415 9.41 -29.92 0.77
N HIS A 416 8.28 -29.98 1.48
CA HIS A 416 6.94 -29.95 0.85
C HIS A 416 6.74 -28.78 -0.14
N ALA A 417 7.35 -27.63 0.16
CA ALA A 417 7.28 -26.43 -0.68
C ALA A 417 8.20 -26.45 -1.92
N ALA A 418 9.14 -27.40 -2.00
CA ALA A 418 10.10 -27.56 -3.09
C ALA A 418 9.73 -28.70 -4.04
N GLN A 419 8.63 -29.43 -3.77
CA GLN A 419 8.14 -30.46 -4.68
C GLN A 419 7.77 -29.84 -6.02
N PHE A 420 8.10 -30.55 -7.10
CA PHE A 420 7.89 -30.14 -8.49
C PHE A 420 8.79 -28.99 -8.97
N ALA A 421 9.78 -28.56 -8.18
CA ALA A 421 10.72 -27.53 -8.62
C ALA A 421 11.51 -28.00 -9.87
N THR A 422 11.69 -27.10 -10.83
CA THR A 422 12.54 -27.35 -12.00
C THR A 422 13.96 -26.88 -11.72
N CYS A 423 14.96 -27.58 -12.27
CA CYS A 423 16.35 -27.19 -12.09
C CYS A 423 17.21 -27.67 -13.27
N LEU A 424 18.18 -26.87 -13.67
CA LEU A 424 19.23 -27.25 -14.60
C LEU A 424 20.58 -26.98 -13.96
N CYS A 425 21.46 -27.97 -14.02
CA CYS A 425 22.85 -27.85 -13.57
C CYS A 425 23.78 -28.00 -14.78
N LEU A 426 24.72 -27.07 -14.91
CA LEU A 426 25.69 -27.01 -15.99
C LEU A 426 27.08 -26.77 -15.43
N VAL A 427 28.06 -27.57 -15.80
CA VAL A 427 29.47 -27.32 -15.50
C VAL A 427 30.18 -26.92 -16.78
N CYS A 428 30.75 -25.72 -16.82
CA CYS A 428 31.48 -25.18 -17.97
C CYS A 428 32.97 -25.10 -17.67
N ASP A 429 33.78 -25.63 -18.59
CA ASP A 429 35.22 -25.41 -18.62
C ASP A 429 35.57 -24.33 -19.66
N PRO A 430 36.03 -23.13 -19.23
CA PRO A 430 36.40 -22.06 -20.15
C PRO A 430 37.52 -22.44 -21.12
N ALA A 431 38.47 -23.29 -20.69
CA ALA A 431 39.64 -23.62 -21.51
C ALA A 431 39.27 -24.52 -22.70
N THR A 432 38.36 -25.47 -22.49
CA THR A 432 37.89 -26.38 -23.54
C THR A 432 36.58 -25.91 -24.20
N ARG A 433 35.87 -24.98 -23.55
CA ARG A 433 34.49 -24.54 -23.85
C ARG A 433 33.46 -25.67 -23.79
N ARG A 434 33.84 -26.78 -23.15
CA ARG A 434 33.02 -27.97 -22.98
C ARG A 434 32.10 -27.77 -21.78
N CYS A 435 30.83 -28.06 -21.97
CA CYS A 435 29.82 -27.98 -20.92
C CYS A 435 29.20 -29.36 -20.68
N GLU A 436 29.11 -29.75 -19.42
CA GLU A 436 28.36 -30.91 -18.97
C GLU A 436 27.03 -30.44 -18.40
N VAL A 437 25.92 -31.04 -18.81
CA VAL A 437 24.57 -30.56 -18.48
C VAL A 437 23.69 -31.72 -18.01
N ALA A 438 22.98 -31.48 -16.91
CA ALA A 438 21.86 -32.29 -16.47
C ALA A 438 20.64 -31.39 -16.20
N CYS A 439 19.44 -31.94 -16.39
CA CYS A 439 18.21 -31.16 -16.29
C CYS A 439 17.10 -31.96 -15.57
N ALA A 440 16.41 -31.29 -14.66
CA ALA A 440 15.24 -31.73 -13.92
C ALA A 440 14.04 -30.85 -14.31
N GLY A 441 13.39 -31.16 -15.42
CA GLY A 441 12.16 -30.51 -15.87
C GLY A 441 12.27 -29.05 -16.32
N HIS A 442 13.48 -28.50 -16.41
CA HIS A 442 13.70 -27.08 -16.73
C HIS A 442 13.67 -26.81 -18.26
N PRO A 443 13.30 -25.60 -18.71
CA PRO A 443 13.34 -25.24 -20.13
C PRO A 443 14.73 -25.42 -20.76
N PRO A 444 14.79 -25.83 -22.06
CA PRO A 444 16.05 -26.08 -22.73
C PRO A 444 16.84 -24.77 -22.95
N PRO A 445 18.14 -24.70 -22.62
CA PRO A 445 18.95 -23.52 -22.88
C PRO A 445 19.07 -23.23 -24.38
N LEU A 446 19.28 -21.97 -24.72
CA LEU A 446 19.46 -21.52 -26.11
C LEU A 446 20.92 -21.12 -26.37
N LEU A 447 21.46 -21.53 -27.51
CA LEU A 447 22.79 -21.16 -27.97
C LEU A 447 22.67 -20.24 -29.18
N ALA A 448 23.01 -18.97 -29.00
CA ALA A 448 23.14 -18.00 -30.07
C ALA A 448 24.54 -18.08 -30.68
N LEU A 449 24.63 -18.50 -31.93
CA LEU A 449 25.86 -18.61 -32.69
C LEU A 449 26.19 -17.26 -33.36
N PRO A 450 27.49 -16.96 -33.57
CA PRO A 450 27.90 -15.83 -34.39
C PRO A 450 27.19 -15.86 -35.75
N GLY A 451 26.52 -14.76 -36.11
CA GLY A 451 25.83 -14.63 -37.40
C GLY A 451 24.32 -14.89 -37.36
N GLY A 452 23.66 -14.76 -36.20
CA GLY A 452 22.18 -14.69 -36.17
C GLY A 452 21.47 -15.99 -35.83
N THR A 453 22.15 -17.14 -35.93
CA THR A 453 21.49 -18.44 -35.76
C THR A 453 21.40 -18.81 -34.29
N VAL A 454 20.18 -19.13 -33.82
CA VAL A 454 19.96 -19.63 -32.46
C VAL A 454 19.44 -21.06 -32.52
N ARG A 455 20.04 -21.95 -31.73
CA ARG A 455 19.62 -23.36 -31.60
C ARG A 455 19.43 -23.74 -30.14
N HIS A 456 18.73 -24.84 -29.87
CA HIS A 456 18.73 -25.41 -28.52
C HIS A 456 20.14 -25.95 -28.20
N PHE A 457 20.60 -25.71 -26.97
CA PHE A 457 21.77 -26.37 -26.41
C PHE A 457 21.38 -27.78 -25.97
N ALA A 458 22.27 -28.76 -26.10
CA ALA A 458 21.92 -30.11 -25.70
C ALA A 458 21.72 -30.18 -24.17
N ALA A 459 20.52 -30.57 -23.76
CA ALA A 459 20.16 -30.87 -22.38
C ALA A 459 19.26 -32.11 -22.38
N PRO A 460 19.48 -33.07 -21.47
CA PRO A 460 18.61 -34.24 -21.37
C PRO A 460 17.24 -33.83 -20.83
N HIS A 461 16.24 -34.68 -21.04
CA HIS A 461 14.96 -34.53 -20.34
C HIS A 461 15.06 -35.21 -18.98
N GLY A 462 14.58 -34.57 -17.92
CA GLY A 462 14.47 -35.17 -16.60
C GLY A 462 13.19 -34.75 -15.91
N LEU A 463 12.77 -35.51 -14.91
CA LEU A 463 11.61 -35.18 -14.09
C LEU A 463 11.93 -33.98 -13.16
N PRO A 464 10.95 -33.11 -12.87
CA PRO A 464 11.11 -32.09 -11.84
C PRO A 464 11.51 -32.70 -10.50
N LEU A 465 12.20 -31.91 -9.68
CA LEU A 465 12.68 -32.32 -8.36
C LEU A 465 11.51 -32.65 -7.44
N GLY A 466 11.67 -33.64 -6.57
CA GLY A 466 10.69 -34.04 -5.56
C GLY A 466 9.53 -34.87 -6.10
N VAL A 467 9.50 -35.20 -7.39
CA VAL A 467 8.44 -36.02 -8.03
C VAL A 467 8.69 -37.52 -7.85
N SER A 468 9.95 -37.90 -7.74
CA SER A 468 10.37 -39.30 -7.82
C SER A 468 10.02 -40.08 -6.55
N ASP A 469 9.86 -41.40 -6.71
CA ASP A 469 9.63 -42.31 -5.59
C ASP A 469 10.91 -42.47 -4.76
N ARG A 470 10.81 -42.32 -3.43
CA ARG A 470 11.94 -42.57 -2.49
C ARG A 470 12.54 -43.96 -2.63
N ALA A 471 11.72 -44.95 -3.02
CA ALA A 471 12.20 -46.30 -3.25
C ALA A 471 12.93 -46.47 -4.60
N HIS A 472 12.74 -45.52 -5.52
CA HIS A 472 13.30 -45.54 -6.88
C HIS A 472 13.75 -44.12 -7.27
N PRO A 473 14.85 -43.61 -6.67
CA PRO A 473 15.36 -42.29 -7.01
C PRO A 473 15.69 -42.20 -8.50
N PRO A 474 15.46 -41.03 -9.12
CA PRO A 474 15.67 -40.86 -10.55
C PRO A 474 17.17 -40.84 -10.81
N ALA A 475 17.62 -41.58 -11.82
CA ALA A 475 18.94 -41.35 -12.40
C ALA A 475 18.80 -40.19 -13.39
N TYR A 476 19.40 -39.04 -13.08
CA TYR A 476 19.40 -37.92 -14.02
C TYR A 476 20.45 -38.17 -15.10
N ASP A 477 20.04 -38.11 -16.37
CA ASP A 477 20.97 -38.20 -17.49
C ASP A 477 21.87 -36.97 -17.54
N GLN A 478 23.08 -37.15 -18.08
CA GLN A 478 24.03 -36.08 -18.33
C GLN A 478 24.52 -36.14 -19.78
N VAL A 479 24.58 -34.98 -20.43
CA VAL A 479 25.13 -34.83 -21.78
C VAL A 479 26.26 -33.81 -21.80
N THR A 480 27.09 -33.88 -22.86
CA THR A 480 28.10 -32.86 -23.13
C THR A 480 27.77 -32.15 -24.44
N ASP A 481 27.84 -30.81 -24.43
CA ASP A 481 27.87 -29.97 -25.64
C ASP A 481 28.94 -28.87 -25.45
N THR A 482 29.30 -28.17 -26.52
CA THR A 482 30.38 -27.17 -26.54
C THR A 482 29.81 -25.82 -26.93
N ILE A 483 30.27 -24.75 -26.25
CA ILE A 483 29.96 -23.37 -26.63
C ILE A 483 31.03 -22.89 -27.63
N PRO A 484 30.71 -22.66 -28.92
CA PRO A 484 31.70 -22.14 -29.86
C PRO A 484 32.22 -20.76 -29.46
N ALA A 485 33.40 -20.38 -29.95
CA ALA A 485 33.93 -19.02 -29.71
C ALA A 485 32.95 -17.97 -30.26
N GLY A 486 32.71 -16.91 -29.48
CA GLY A 486 31.76 -15.85 -29.80
C GLY A 486 30.28 -16.25 -29.71
N ALA A 487 29.96 -17.51 -29.40
CA ALA A 487 28.59 -17.92 -29.15
C ALA A 487 28.15 -17.56 -27.72
N THR A 488 26.88 -17.24 -27.55
CA THR A 488 26.28 -16.92 -26.24
C THR A 488 25.30 -18.00 -25.85
N LEU A 489 25.54 -18.66 -24.72
CA LEU A 489 24.60 -19.57 -24.09
C LEU A 489 23.64 -18.78 -23.19
N ALA A 490 22.34 -18.97 -23.37
CA ALA A 490 21.29 -18.36 -22.58
C ALA A 490 20.55 -19.42 -21.76
N LEU A 491 20.58 -19.27 -20.44
CA LEU A 491 19.77 -20.00 -19.48
C LEU A 491 18.67 -19.08 -18.97
N TYR A 492 17.45 -19.59 -18.84
CA TYR A 492 16.29 -18.78 -18.50
C TYR A 492 15.21 -19.62 -17.82
N THR A 493 14.42 -18.96 -16.98
CA THR A 493 13.22 -19.55 -16.37
C THR A 493 11.99 -19.37 -17.24
N ASP A 494 10.92 -20.10 -16.92
CA ASP A 494 9.69 -20.16 -17.69
C ASP A 494 8.99 -18.79 -17.80
N GLY A 495 9.12 -17.89 -16.83
CA GLY A 495 8.53 -16.56 -16.88
C GLY A 495 8.98 -15.70 -18.08
N LEU A 496 10.09 -16.05 -18.73
CA LEU A 496 10.54 -15.41 -19.97
C LEU A 496 9.79 -15.92 -21.23
N VAL A 497 9.30 -17.16 -21.20
CA VAL A 497 8.74 -17.87 -22.37
C VAL A 497 7.26 -18.21 -22.23
N GLU A 498 6.79 -18.51 -21.03
CA GLU A 498 5.42 -18.90 -20.75
C GLU A 498 4.49 -17.68 -20.61
N SER A 499 3.23 -17.84 -21.01
CA SER A 499 2.18 -16.87 -20.70
C SER A 499 0.80 -17.48 -20.91
N ARG A 500 -0.24 -16.99 -20.22
CA ARG A 500 -1.63 -17.47 -20.41
C ARG A 500 -2.17 -17.42 -21.84
N ARG A 501 -1.50 -16.70 -22.74
CA ARG A 501 -1.94 -16.50 -24.14
C ARG A 501 -1.08 -17.26 -25.16
N ARG A 502 0.05 -17.85 -24.75
CA ARG A 502 1.03 -18.46 -25.65
C ARG A 502 1.56 -19.74 -25.04
N ASN A 503 1.77 -20.74 -25.88
CA ASN A 503 2.47 -21.95 -25.46
C ASN A 503 3.97 -21.65 -25.24
N VAL A 504 4.64 -22.57 -24.56
CA VAL A 504 6.08 -22.45 -24.23
C VAL A 504 6.94 -22.42 -25.49
N ASP A 505 6.64 -23.24 -26.51
CA ASP A 505 7.42 -23.32 -27.75
C ASP A 505 7.44 -22.00 -28.54
N GLU A 506 6.30 -21.31 -28.64
CA GLU A 506 6.21 -19.97 -29.23
C GLU A 506 7.00 -18.95 -28.42
N GLY A 507 6.98 -19.07 -27.08
CA GLY A 507 7.80 -18.28 -26.18
C GLY A 507 9.29 -18.46 -26.44
N ILE A 508 9.75 -19.70 -26.55
CA ILE A 508 11.15 -20.06 -26.84
C ILE A 508 11.56 -19.51 -28.22
N ALA A 509 10.71 -19.63 -29.24
CA ALA A 509 11.00 -19.08 -30.57
C ALA A 509 11.13 -17.54 -30.57
N ARG A 510 10.33 -16.85 -29.75
CA ARG A 510 10.45 -15.39 -29.55
C ARG A 510 11.73 -15.03 -28.82
N LEU A 511 12.09 -15.76 -27.78
CA LEU A 511 13.35 -15.58 -27.06
C LEU A 511 14.55 -15.79 -27.99
N ALA A 512 14.53 -16.84 -28.81
CA ALA A 512 15.55 -17.08 -29.83
C ALA A 512 15.68 -15.90 -30.81
N SER A 513 14.55 -15.35 -31.28
CA SER A 513 14.55 -14.17 -32.15
C SER A 513 15.11 -12.93 -31.46
N ALA A 514 14.80 -12.72 -30.18
CA ALA A 514 15.29 -11.59 -29.39
C ALA A 514 16.79 -11.70 -29.10
N LEU A 515 17.29 -12.90 -28.80
CA LEU A 515 18.71 -13.19 -28.66
C LEU A 515 19.44 -12.91 -29.98
N ALA A 516 18.88 -13.38 -31.10
CA ALA A 516 19.46 -13.14 -32.41
C ALA A 516 19.59 -11.64 -32.74
N ALA A 517 18.58 -10.85 -32.40
CA ALA A 517 18.56 -9.41 -32.65
C ALA A 517 19.48 -8.59 -31.72
N SER A 518 19.90 -9.15 -30.57
CA SER A 518 20.62 -8.42 -29.52
C SER A 518 22.09 -8.87 -29.35
N GLN A 519 22.57 -9.80 -30.18
CA GLN A 519 23.86 -10.50 -29.96
C GLN A 519 25.12 -9.68 -30.29
N ASP A 520 24.98 -8.54 -30.98
CA ASP A 520 26.10 -7.77 -31.52
C ASP A 520 26.90 -6.99 -30.46
N GLY A 521 26.36 -6.88 -29.24
CA GLY A 521 26.97 -6.17 -28.11
C GLY A 521 27.63 -7.10 -27.09
N THR A 522 27.99 -6.55 -25.93
CA THR A 522 28.44 -7.36 -24.77
C THR A 522 27.29 -8.22 -24.23
N PRO A 523 27.56 -9.28 -23.45
CA PRO A 523 26.49 -10.06 -22.82
C PRO A 523 25.50 -9.21 -22.00
N GLU A 524 25.96 -8.12 -21.37
CA GLU A 524 25.11 -7.18 -20.65
C GLU A 524 24.15 -6.45 -21.59
N GLU A 525 24.65 -5.93 -22.71
CA GLU A 525 23.83 -5.27 -23.74
C GLU A 525 22.86 -6.25 -24.38
N THR A 526 23.28 -7.50 -24.62
CA THR A 526 22.41 -8.57 -25.11
C THR A 526 21.29 -8.88 -24.12
N ALA A 527 21.59 -8.98 -22.82
CA ALA A 527 20.58 -9.25 -21.80
C ALA A 527 19.54 -8.11 -21.73
N ASP A 528 19.98 -6.85 -21.78
CA ASP A 528 19.08 -5.69 -21.77
C ASP A 528 18.24 -5.60 -23.05
N GLY A 529 18.83 -5.88 -24.21
CA GLY A 529 18.13 -5.94 -25.50
C GLY A 529 17.03 -7.00 -25.53
N VAL A 530 17.34 -8.22 -25.06
CA VAL A 530 16.36 -9.31 -24.94
C VAL A 530 15.18 -8.91 -24.05
N LEU A 531 15.46 -8.36 -22.86
CA LEU A 531 14.42 -7.95 -21.94
C LEU A 531 13.60 -6.75 -22.42
N ALA A 532 14.16 -5.89 -23.28
CA ALA A 532 13.43 -4.80 -23.89
C ALA A 532 12.44 -5.33 -24.95
N LEU A 533 12.89 -6.25 -25.80
CA LEU A 533 12.07 -6.90 -26.84
C LEU A 533 10.97 -7.81 -26.25
N LEU A 534 11.19 -8.35 -25.05
CA LEU A 534 10.22 -9.18 -24.31
C LEU A 534 9.53 -8.44 -23.16
N SER A 535 9.42 -7.11 -23.26
CA SER A 535 8.83 -6.27 -22.21
C SER A 535 7.38 -6.63 -21.84
N ASP A 536 6.63 -7.30 -22.73
CA ASP A 536 5.26 -7.74 -22.49
C ASP A 536 5.13 -8.89 -21.47
N GLN A 537 6.25 -9.54 -21.11
CA GLN A 537 6.31 -10.60 -20.09
C GLN A 537 6.62 -10.07 -18.68
N ARG A 538 7.11 -8.83 -18.56
CA ARG A 538 7.56 -8.28 -17.28
C ARG A 538 6.45 -8.23 -16.23
N GLY A 539 6.75 -8.72 -15.02
CA GLY A 539 5.90 -8.60 -13.84
C GLY A 539 4.69 -9.55 -13.82
N ARG A 540 4.60 -10.51 -14.75
CA ARG A 540 3.60 -11.59 -14.71
C ARG A 540 4.06 -12.75 -13.85
N ASP A 541 5.29 -13.17 -14.10
CA ASP A 541 6.03 -14.15 -13.35
C ASP A 541 7.44 -13.63 -13.09
N ASP A 542 8.20 -14.36 -12.29
CA ASP A 542 9.61 -14.10 -12.08
C ASP A 542 10.40 -14.43 -13.35
N ILE A 543 11.48 -13.69 -13.56
CA ILE A 543 12.35 -13.88 -14.72
C ILE A 543 13.77 -13.94 -14.22
N ALA A 544 14.40 -15.09 -14.38
CA ALA A 544 15.85 -15.24 -14.37
C ALA A 544 16.37 -15.40 -15.80
N LEU A 545 17.39 -14.62 -16.15
CA LEU A 545 18.14 -14.77 -17.40
C LEU A 545 19.63 -14.74 -17.07
N LEU A 546 20.36 -15.74 -17.53
CA LEU A 546 21.81 -15.84 -17.39
C LEU A 546 22.43 -16.10 -18.77
N LEU A 547 23.36 -15.23 -19.17
CA LEU A 547 24.10 -15.33 -20.42
C LEU A 547 25.56 -15.65 -20.14
N ILE A 548 26.11 -16.63 -20.86
CA ILE A 548 27.50 -17.07 -20.75
C ILE A 548 28.13 -17.02 -22.14
N ARG A 549 29.25 -16.31 -22.26
CA ARG A 549 30.01 -16.21 -23.50
C ARG A 549 31.50 -16.49 -23.22
N PRO A 550 32.12 -17.48 -23.88
CA PRO A 550 33.56 -17.68 -23.82
C PRO A 550 34.28 -16.53 -24.52
N ALA A 551 35.29 -15.98 -23.83
CA ALA A 551 36.11 -14.87 -24.34
C ALA A 551 37.04 -15.29 -25.49
#